data_AF-A0A930TMC0-F1
#
_entry.id   AF-A0A930TMC0-F1
#
_cell.length_a   1.000
_cell.length_b   1.000
_cell.length_c   1.000
_cell.angle_alpha   90.00
_cell.angle_beta   90.00
_cell.angle_gamma   90.00
#
_symmetry.space_group_name_H-M   'P 1'
#
loop_
_entity.id
_entity.type
_entity.pdbx_description
1 polymer ?
#
loop_
_entity_poly.entity_id
_entity_poly.type
_entity_poly.pdbx_seq_one_letter_code
_entity_poly.pdbx_strand_id
1 'polypeptide(L)'
;MLSKNHKRSASALAIAGLGLIATGCSPSKVSQCNELIKVINTAVTEVQAVTQSPEASTNPDALNQIADTADRAVEQMQAVELKDETLIGYQQSFIKMYQDTSAASRAIYDASQKQDLEAAQAALGQLQAATAPEPGLVNDVNSYCGGQAPAETPADAATE
;
A
#
# COMPACT_ATOMS: atom_id res chain seq x y z
N MET A 1 0.50 -77.29 42.89
CA MET A 1 1.82 -77.09 42.26
C MET A 1 1.92 -75.65 41.79
N LEU A 2 3.13 -75.09 41.93
CA LEU A 2 3.60 -73.77 41.53
C LEU A 2 2.94 -73.19 40.26
N SER A 3 2.69 -71.87 40.22
CA SER A 3 3.65 -70.96 39.57
C SER A 3 3.27 -69.48 39.72
N LYS A 4 4.32 -68.67 39.79
CA LYS A 4 4.35 -67.21 39.99
C LYS A 4 4.26 -66.45 38.65
N ASN A 5 4.08 -65.13 38.81
CA ASN A 5 4.54 -64.04 37.92
C ASN A 5 3.67 -63.78 36.67
N HIS A 6 3.43 -62.56 36.19
CA HIS A 6 4.38 -61.46 36.00
C HIS A 6 3.68 -60.09 35.97
N LYS A 7 4.25 -59.17 36.77
CA LYS A 7 4.70 -57.81 36.43
C LYS A 7 3.80 -56.93 35.55
N ARG A 8 3.40 -55.82 36.18
CA ARG A 8 2.96 -54.54 35.62
C ARG A 8 3.83 -54.10 34.43
N SER A 9 3.20 -53.85 33.29
CA SER A 9 3.78 -53.04 32.21
C SER A 9 2.91 -51.80 32.03
N ALA A 10 3.39 -50.69 32.58
CA ALA A 10 2.87 -49.37 32.26
C ALA A 10 3.39 -49.01 30.86
N SER A 11 2.51 -49.04 29.86
CA SER A 11 2.82 -48.48 28.55
C SER A 11 2.70 -46.96 28.65
N ALA A 12 3.82 -46.29 28.91
CA ALA A 12 3.96 -44.87 28.68
C ALA A 12 3.97 -44.64 27.16
N LEU A 13 2.83 -44.21 26.61
CA LEU A 13 2.76 -43.74 25.24
C LEU A 13 3.40 -42.34 25.21
N ALA A 14 4.64 -42.27 24.74
CA ALA A 14 5.32 -41.01 24.49
C ALA A 14 4.58 -40.25 23.38
N ILE A 15 3.91 -39.16 23.75
CA ILE A 15 3.37 -38.19 22.79
C ILE A 15 4.58 -37.46 22.20
N ALA A 16 5.06 -37.93 21.05
CA ALA A 16 6.00 -37.19 20.24
C ALA A 16 5.27 -35.96 19.68
N GLY A 17 5.39 -34.83 20.38
CA GLY A 17 4.95 -33.53 19.90
C GLY A 17 5.79 -33.13 18.69
N LEU A 18 5.30 -33.46 17.50
CA LEU A 18 5.72 -32.81 16.27
C LEU A 18 5.23 -31.36 16.34
N GLY A 19 6.09 -30.49 16.84
CA GLY A 19 5.93 -29.05 16.68
C GLY A 19 5.92 -28.73 15.20
N LEU A 20 4.72 -28.64 14.62
CA LEU A 20 4.49 -27.93 13.37
C LEU A 20 4.93 -26.49 13.62
N ILE A 21 6.17 -26.18 13.25
CA ILE A 21 6.58 -24.79 13.05
C ILE A 21 5.74 -24.35 11.85
N ALA A 22 4.55 -23.83 12.13
CA ALA A 22 3.81 -23.03 11.20
C ALA A 22 4.68 -21.80 10.93
N THR A 23 5.57 -21.90 9.94
CA THR A 23 6.11 -20.71 9.27
C THR A 23 4.90 -20.07 8.62
N GLY A 24 4.19 -19.25 9.39
CA GLY A 24 2.98 -18.59 8.94
C GLY A 24 3.30 -17.88 7.63
N CYS A 25 2.50 -18.14 6.61
CA CYS A 25 2.51 -17.39 5.35
C CYS A 25 2.19 -15.92 5.65
N SER A 26 3.17 -15.17 6.15
CA SER A 26 3.10 -13.72 6.12
C SER A 26 3.35 -13.26 4.69
N PRO A 27 2.58 -12.28 4.18
CA PRO A 27 2.80 -11.74 2.85
C PRO A 27 4.26 -11.35 2.67
N SER A 28 4.88 -11.81 1.59
CA SER A 28 6.26 -11.42 1.29
C SER A 28 6.32 -9.91 1.06
N LYS A 29 7.50 -9.31 1.30
CA LYS A 29 7.74 -7.89 0.96
C LYS A 29 7.33 -7.58 -0.48
N VAL A 30 7.64 -8.50 -1.42
CA VAL A 30 7.27 -8.36 -2.83
C VAL A 30 5.75 -8.29 -3.02
N SER A 31 4.99 -9.15 -2.34
CA SER A 31 3.52 -9.11 -2.41
C SER A 31 2.96 -7.79 -1.89
N GLN A 32 3.47 -7.33 -0.75
CA GLN A 32 3.06 -6.07 -0.14
C GLN A 32 3.39 -4.85 -1.02
N CYS A 33 4.58 -4.84 -1.62
CA CYS A 33 4.99 -3.84 -2.62
C CYS A 33 4.04 -3.80 -3.82
N ASN A 34 3.66 -4.96 -4.35
CA ASN A 34 2.77 -5.05 -5.50
C ASN A 34 1.37 -4.48 -5.19
N GLU A 35 0.84 -4.75 -4.00
CA GLU A 35 -0.46 -4.21 -3.57
C GLU A 35 -0.41 -2.69 -3.40
N LEU A 36 0.62 -2.17 -2.74
CA LEU A 36 0.81 -0.73 -2.57
C LEU A 36 0.94 0.00 -3.92
N ILE A 37 1.82 -0.49 -4.79
CA ILE A 37 2.08 0.09 -6.12
C ILE A 37 0.81 0.03 -6.99
N LYS A 38 0.01 -1.03 -6.88
CA LYS A 38 -1.24 -1.16 -7.62
C LYS A 38 -2.20 -0.01 -7.29
N VAL A 39 -2.41 0.29 -6.01
CA VAL A 39 -3.29 1.40 -5.59
C VAL A 39 -2.76 2.74 -6.10
N ILE A 40 -1.46 2.99 -5.94
CA ILE A 40 -0.81 4.23 -6.41
C ILE A 40 -1.03 4.42 -7.92
N ASN A 41 -0.76 3.38 -8.72
CA ASN A 41 -0.91 3.44 -10.18
C ASN A 41 -2.38 3.61 -10.61
N THR A 42 -3.32 2.97 -9.90
CA THR A 42 -4.75 3.16 -10.15
C THR A 42 -5.15 4.61 -9.92
N ALA A 43 -4.76 5.20 -8.78
CA ALA A 43 -5.07 6.59 -8.47
C ALA A 43 -4.51 7.56 -9.54
N VAL A 44 -3.25 7.38 -9.95
CA VAL A 44 -2.63 8.18 -11.01
C VAL A 44 -3.39 8.04 -12.33
N THR A 45 -3.78 6.81 -12.71
CA THR A 45 -4.53 6.55 -13.95
C THR A 45 -5.89 7.23 -13.94
N GLU A 46 -6.61 7.18 -12.81
CA GLU A 46 -7.92 7.82 -12.65
C GLU A 46 -7.80 9.35 -12.71
N VAL A 47 -6.81 9.95 -12.03
CA VAL A 47 -6.57 11.40 -12.10
C VAL A 47 -6.17 11.83 -13.51
N GLN A 48 -5.37 11.03 -14.22
CA GLN A 48 -5.02 11.29 -15.62
C GLN A 48 -6.26 11.27 -16.52
N ALA A 49 -7.19 10.34 -16.31
CA ALA A 49 -8.43 10.27 -17.07
C ALA A 49 -9.29 11.53 -16.89
N VAL A 50 -9.32 12.11 -15.69
CA VAL A 50 -10.02 13.38 -15.42
C VAL A 50 -9.28 14.55 -16.08
N THR A 51 -7.98 14.68 -15.83
CA THR A 51 -7.19 15.86 -16.25
C THR A 51 -6.90 15.92 -17.74
N GLN A 52 -6.91 14.79 -18.45
CA GLN A 52 -6.71 14.73 -19.90
C GLN A 52 -8.04 14.78 -20.68
N SER A 53 -9.18 14.84 -19.99
CA SER A 53 -10.48 15.03 -20.63
C SER A 53 -10.53 16.40 -21.33
N PRO A 54 -11.13 16.53 -22.53
CA PRO A 54 -11.29 17.81 -23.22
C PRO A 54 -11.97 18.90 -22.39
N GLU A 55 -12.79 18.51 -21.41
CA GLU A 55 -13.56 19.41 -20.56
C GLU A 55 -12.85 19.79 -19.25
N ALA A 56 -11.69 19.20 -18.95
CA ALA A 56 -11.04 19.36 -17.64
C ALA A 56 -10.71 20.82 -17.28
N SER A 57 -10.42 21.65 -18.28
CA SER A 57 -10.04 23.07 -18.10
C SER A 57 -11.23 24.03 -18.10
N THR A 58 -12.40 23.58 -18.56
CA THR A 58 -13.60 24.41 -18.72
C THR A 58 -14.74 23.99 -17.79
N ASN A 59 -14.70 22.78 -17.26
CA ASN A 59 -15.67 22.25 -16.32
C ASN A 59 -15.12 22.23 -14.89
N PRO A 60 -15.62 23.08 -13.97
CA PRO A 60 -15.17 23.09 -12.59
C PRO A 60 -15.42 21.75 -11.87
N ASP A 61 -16.38 20.93 -12.32
CA ASP A 61 -16.65 19.61 -11.73
C ASP A 61 -15.46 18.64 -11.84
N ALA A 62 -14.51 18.89 -12.76
CA ALA A 62 -13.27 18.13 -12.84
C ALA A 62 -12.49 18.17 -11.50
N LEU A 63 -12.57 19.27 -10.74
CA LEU A 63 -11.94 19.38 -9.43
C LEU A 63 -12.62 18.47 -8.40
N ASN A 64 -13.94 18.35 -8.43
CA ASN A 64 -14.66 17.39 -7.58
C ASN A 64 -14.34 15.95 -7.96
N GLN A 65 -14.20 15.65 -9.25
CA GLN A 65 -13.80 14.31 -9.70
C GLN A 65 -12.38 13.94 -9.25
N ILE A 66 -11.45 14.89 -9.24
CA ILE A 66 -10.11 14.70 -8.68
C ILE A 66 -10.20 14.42 -7.18
N ALA A 67 -11.01 15.20 -6.44
CA ALA A 67 -11.19 15.00 -5.01
C ALA A 67 -11.80 13.62 -4.69
N ASP A 68 -12.86 13.23 -5.38
CA ASP A 68 -13.49 11.92 -5.22
C ASP A 68 -12.53 10.77 -5.55
N THR A 69 -11.64 10.98 -6.53
CA THR A 69 -10.59 10.01 -6.88
C THR A 69 -9.56 9.88 -5.77
N ALA A 70 -9.13 11.00 -5.19
CA ALA A 70 -8.22 11.00 -4.05
C ALA A 70 -8.85 10.36 -2.80
N ASP A 71 -10.14 10.63 -2.53
CA ASP A 71 -10.88 10.00 -1.43
C ASP A 71 -10.95 8.47 -1.61
N ARG A 72 -11.28 7.98 -2.82
CA ARG A 72 -11.25 6.55 -3.12
C ARG A 72 -9.84 5.96 -2.98
N ALA A 73 -8.81 6.69 -3.39
CA ALA A 73 -7.43 6.24 -3.22
C ALA A 73 -7.07 6.09 -1.74
N VAL A 74 -7.52 6.99 -0.86
CA VAL A 74 -7.36 6.85 0.60
C VAL A 74 -8.02 5.58 1.11
N GLU A 75 -9.27 5.32 0.73
CA GLU A 75 -10.00 4.11 1.14
C GLU A 75 -9.30 2.84 0.67
N GLN A 76 -8.90 2.79 -0.60
CA GLN A 76 -8.17 1.65 -1.17
C GLN A 76 -6.82 1.45 -0.48
N MET A 77 -6.11 2.55 -0.19
CA MET A 77 -4.81 2.52 0.46
C MET A 77 -4.92 1.99 1.88
N GLN A 78 -5.92 2.43 2.65
CA GLN A 78 -6.20 1.94 4.01
C GLN A 78 -6.60 0.46 4.05
N ALA A 79 -7.18 -0.05 2.97
CA ALA A 79 -7.54 -1.46 2.84
C ALA A 79 -6.33 -2.39 2.56
N VAL A 80 -5.16 -1.84 2.20
CA VAL A 80 -3.94 -2.65 2.01
C VAL A 80 -3.36 -3.02 3.37
N GLU A 81 -3.32 -4.32 3.68
CA GLU A 81 -2.75 -4.83 4.91
C GLU A 81 -1.23 -5.01 4.80
N LEU A 82 -0.49 -4.02 5.28
CA LEU A 82 0.97 -4.04 5.30
C LEU A 82 1.50 -4.47 6.66
N LYS A 83 2.60 -5.21 6.64
CA LYS A 83 3.38 -5.62 7.83
C LYS A 83 4.80 -5.07 7.83
N ASP A 84 5.31 -4.69 6.66
CA ASP A 84 6.60 -4.03 6.54
C ASP A 84 6.46 -2.56 6.97
N GLU A 85 7.15 -2.19 8.05
CA GLU A 85 7.09 -0.85 8.64
C GLU A 85 7.48 0.27 7.66
N THR A 86 8.39 -0.01 6.72
CA THR A 86 8.77 0.96 5.68
C THR A 86 7.62 1.18 4.71
N LEU A 87 6.95 0.10 4.29
CA LEU A 87 5.78 0.18 3.42
C LEU A 87 4.61 0.88 4.11
N ILE A 88 4.40 0.65 5.41
CA ILE A 88 3.40 1.37 6.22
C ILE A 88 3.71 2.89 6.23
N GLY A 89 4.98 3.28 6.37
CA GLY A 89 5.39 4.68 6.28
C GLY A 89 5.07 5.32 4.93
N TYR A 90 5.33 4.62 3.83
CA TYR A 90 4.96 5.08 2.49
C TYR A 90 3.44 5.16 2.31
N GLN A 91 2.70 4.14 2.75
CA GLN A 91 1.25 4.10 2.73
C GLN A 91 0.64 5.33 3.41
N GLN A 92 1.09 5.65 4.63
CA GLN A 92 0.64 6.83 5.37
C GLN A 92 0.97 8.14 4.66
N SER A 93 2.15 8.22 4.03
CA SER A 93 2.57 9.42 3.30
C SER A 93 1.68 9.68 2.07
N PHE A 94 1.35 8.64 1.31
CA PHE A 94 0.39 8.74 0.20
C PHE A 94 -1.04 9.01 0.67
N ILE A 95 -1.51 8.38 1.76
CA ILE A 95 -2.83 8.68 2.35
C ILE A 95 -2.93 10.18 2.66
N LYS A 96 -1.92 10.73 3.34
CA LYS A 96 -1.88 12.16 3.64
C LYS A 96 -1.91 13.01 2.37
N MET A 97 -1.08 12.67 1.38
CA MET A 97 -1.01 13.37 0.10
C MET A 97 -2.37 13.41 -0.60
N TYR A 98 -3.09 12.27 -0.64
CA TYR A 98 -4.42 12.18 -1.25
C TYR A 98 -5.48 12.96 -0.45
N GLN A 99 -5.44 12.91 0.89
CA GLN A 99 -6.35 13.71 1.72
C GLN A 99 -6.16 15.22 1.48
N ASP A 100 -4.91 15.68 1.46
CA ASP A 100 -4.59 17.09 1.21
C ASP A 100 -4.99 17.51 -0.22
N THR A 101 -4.79 16.61 -1.20
CA THR A 101 -5.22 16.81 -2.59
C THR A 101 -6.74 16.95 -2.70
N SER A 102 -7.50 16.04 -2.07
CA SER A 102 -8.97 16.09 -2.04
C SER A 102 -9.49 17.40 -1.46
N ALA A 103 -8.96 17.80 -0.29
CA ALA A 103 -9.35 19.03 0.38
C ALA A 103 -9.05 20.27 -0.49
N ALA A 104 -7.85 20.35 -1.08
CA ALA A 104 -7.46 21.48 -1.90
C ALA A 104 -8.28 21.56 -3.20
N SER A 105 -8.53 20.43 -3.87
CA SER A 105 -9.37 20.39 -5.08
C SER A 105 -10.80 20.88 -4.80
N ARG A 106 -11.43 20.43 -3.71
CA ARG A 106 -12.77 20.93 -3.31
C ARG A 106 -12.74 22.41 -2.94
N ALA A 107 -11.67 22.89 -2.29
CA ALA A 107 -11.53 24.30 -1.97
C ALA A 107 -11.43 25.18 -3.22
N ILE A 108 -10.71 24.74 -4.27
CA ILE A 108 -10.68 25.45 -5.56
C ILE A 108 -12.08 25.46 -6.21
N TYR A 109 -12.80 24.34 -6.17
CA TYR A 109 -14.17 24.26 -6.69
C TYR A 109 -15.08 25.27 -5.99
N ASP A 110 -15.13 25.23 -4.66
CA ASP A 110 -15.98 26.12 -3.85
C ASP A 110 -15.65 27.60 -4.06
N ALA A 111 -14.36 27.95 -4.15
CA ALA A 111 -13.93 29.31 -4.42
C ALA A 111 -14.35 29.77 -5.82
N SER A 112 -14.26 28.87 -6.81
CA SER A 112 -14.70 29.15 -8.19
C SER A 112 -16.20 29.43 -8.26
N GLN A 113 -17.01 28.63 -7.57
CA GLN A 113 -18.47 28.83 -7.48
C GLN A 113 -18.85 30.17 -6.83
N LYS A 114 -18.04 30.64 -5.87
CA LYS A 114 -18.21 31.93 -5.18
C LYS A 114 -17.57 33.10 -5.93
N GLN A 115 -16.89 32.84 -7.04
CA GLN A 115 -16.08 33.83 -7.78
C GLN A 115 -15.01 34.51 -6.90
N ASP A 116 -14.51 33.79 -5.90
CA ASP A 116 -13.50 34.26 -4.96
C ASP A 116 -12.10 33.88 -5.47
N LEU A 117 -11.49 34.80 -6.22
CA LEU A 117 -10.20 34.58 -6.86
C LEU A 117 -9.06 34.42 -5.85
N GLU A 118 -9.13 35.10 -4.71
CA GLU A 118 -8.10 35.02 -3.67
C GLU A 118 -8.13 33.63 -3.01
N ALA A 119 -9.32 33.16 -2.64
CA ALA A 119 -9.49 31.82 -2.09
C ALA A 119 -9.10 30.73 -3.11
N ALA A 120 -9.45 30.90 -4.39
CA ALA A 120 -9.07 29.95 -5.43
C ALA A 120 -7.55 29.87 -5.60
N GLN A 121 -6.85 31.02 -5.56
CA GLN A 121 -5.40 31.07 -5.68
C GLN A 121 -4.70 30.48 -4.44
N ALA A 122 -5.24 30.72 -3.24
CA ALA A 122 -4.75 30.10 -2.02
C ALA A 122 -4.91 28.56 -2.06
N ALA A 123 -6.09 28.08 -2.48
CA ALA A 123 -6.37 26.65 -2.62
C ALA A 123 -5.52 25.98 -3.70
N LEU A 124 -5.22 26.69 -4.81
CA LEU A 124 -4.26 26.20 -5.81
C LEU A 124 -2.85 26.03 -5.21
N GLY A 125 -2.40 26.98 -4.39
CA GLY A 125 -1.13 26.85 -3.67
C GLY A 125 -1.11 25.64 -2.72
N GLN A 126 -2.24 25.37 -2.05
CA GLN A 126 -2.40 24.17 -1.23
C GLN A 126 -2.34 22.89 -2.06
N LEU A 127 -2.98 22.84 -3.23
CA LEU A 127 -2.94 21.69 -4.12
C LEU A 127 -1.51 21.41 -4.63
N GLN A 128 -0.77 22.47 -4.98
CA GLN A 128 0.64 22.34 -5.37
C GLN A 128 1.50 21.80 -4.23
N ALA A 129 1.30 22.32 -3.00
CA ALA A 129 2.02 21.83 -1.84
C ALA A 129 1.64 20.38 -1.48
N ALA A 130 0.37 20.01 -1.64
CA ALA A 130 -0.14 18.66 -1.40
C ALA A 130 0.48 17.63 -2.35
N THR A 131 0.68 17.99 -3.62
CA THR A 131 1.21 17.09 -4.66
C THR A 131 2.72 17.13 -4.82
N ALA A 132 3.40 18.16 -4.30
CA ALA A 132 4.86 18.30 -4.37
C ALA A 132 5.68 17.07 -3.88
N PRO A 133 5.26 16.31 -2.86
CA PRO A 133 6.00 15.13 -2.41
C PRO A 133 5.93 13.93 -3.37
N GLU A 134 4.98 13.90 -4.32
CA GLU A 134 4.68 12.72 -5.15
C GLU A 134 5.92 12.13 -5.85
N PRO A 135 6.76 12.92 -6.55
CA PRO A 135 7.92 12.34 -7.25
C PRO A 135 8.91 11.66 -6.30
N GLY A 136 9.10 12.23 -5.10
CA GLY A 136 9.95 11.64 -4.07
C GLY A 136 9.37 10.34 -3.53
N LEU A 137 8.09 10.35 -3.17
CA LEU A 137 7.40 9.16 -2.66
C LEU A 137 7.39 8.01 -3.68
N VAL A 138 7.13 8.31 -4.96
CA VAL A 138 7.17 7.32 -6.04
C VAL A 138 8.58 6.75 -6.20
N ASN A 139 9.61 7.59 -6.18
CA ASN A 139 10.99 7.14 -6.29
C ASN A 139 11.42 6.26 -5.10
N ASP A 140 11.03 6.64 -3.88
CA ASP A 140 11.35 5.91 -2.66
C ASP A 140 10.68 4.54 -2.66
N VAL A 141 9.39 4.46 -3.01
CA VAL A 141 8.67 3.18 -3.16
C VAL A 141 9.33 2.31 -4.23
N ASN A 142 9.61 2.86 -5.41
CA ASN A 142 10.23 2.10 -6.50
C ASN A 142 11.62 1.58 -6.12
N SER A 143 12.42 2.39 -5.43
CA SER A 143 13.75 1.98 -4.95
C SER A 143 13.65 0.88 -3.90
N TYR A 144 12.75 1.03 -2.93
CA TYR A 144 12.55 0.05 -1.86
C TYR A 144 12.00 -1.28 -2.40
N CYS A 145 11.04 -1.22 -3.33
CA CYS A 145 10.38 -2.38 -3.91
C CYS A 145 11.17 -3.03 -5.06
N GLY A 146 12.02 -2.29 -5.77
CA GLY A 146 12.89 -2.81 -6.83
C GLY A 146 14.18 -3.48 -6.33
N GLY A 147 14.56 -3.26 -5.06
CA GLY A 147 15.81 -3.76 -4.46
C GLY A 147 15.86 -5.25 -4.11
N GLN A 148 14.86 -6.06 -4.46
CA GLN A 148 14.87 -7.51 -4.26
C GLN A 148 14.72 -8.26 -5.59
N ALA A 149 15.81 -8.35 -6.35
CA ALA A 149 16.09 -9.62 -7.01
C ALA A 149 16.32 -10.67 -5.89
N PRO A 150 15.82 -11.91 -6.02
CA PRO A 150 16.02 -12.94 -5.01
C PRO A 150 17.53 -13.12 -4.76
N ALA A 151 17.90 -13.27 -3.48
CA ALA A 151 19.24 -13.68 -3.09
C ALA A 151 19.65 -14.91 -3.90
N GLU A 152 20.80 -14.81 -4.56
CA GLU A 152 21.43 -15.87 -5.33
C GLU A 152 21.50 -17.15 -4.50
N THR A 153 20.98 -18.26 -5.04
CA THR A 153 21.48 -19.58 -4.63
C THR A 153 22.58 -19.94 -5.62
N PRO A 154 23.86 -20.02 -5.21
CA PRO A 154 24.87 -20.67 -6.03
C PRO A 154 24.54 -22.17 -6.02
N ALA A 155 23.85 -22.64 -7.05
CA ALA A 155 23.73 -24.06 -7.33
C ALA A 155 24.88 -24.48 -8.25
N ASP A 156 25.66 -25.42 -7.74
CA ASP A 156 26.60 -26.32 -8.41
C ASP A 156 27.98 -25.78 -8.79
N ALA A 157 28.80 -25.65 -7.74
CA ALA A 157 30.04 -26.41 -7.73
C ALA A 157 29.71 -27.92 -7.68
N ALA A 158 30.42 -28.71 -8.49
CA ALA A 158 30.41 -30.18 -8.61
C ALA A 158 29.53 -30.77 -9.73
N THR A 159 30.17 -31.02 -10.87
CA THR A 159 30.20 -32.40 -11.39
C THR A 159 31.49 -32.62 -12.17
N GLU A 160 32.07 -33.78 -11.90
CA GLU A 160 33.37 -34.31 -12.35
C GLU A 160 33.50 -34.45 -13.88
#